data_AF-A0A967T888-F1
#
_entry.id   AF-A0A967T888-F1
#
_cell.length_a   1.000
_cell.length_b   1.000
_cell.length_c   1.000
_cell.angle_alpha   90.00
_cell.angle_beta   90.00
_cell.angle_gamma   90.00
#
_symmetry.space_group_name_H-M   'P 1'
#
loop_
_entity.id
_entity.type
_entity.pdbx_description
1 polymer ?
#
loop_
_entity_poly.entity_id
_entity_poly.type
_entity_poly.pdbx_seq_one_letter_code
_entity_poly.pdbx_strand_id
1 'polypeptide(L)'
;MKKYIFVIVIILLSTSLVFSQDELSKVGTGMAQFLKLAVGGRGAALGDAYAAAANDVTALYWNPAGIQQIPNYAFGLSRYQLFADINLNFAGLVVPLGSNSRLGIHLIYLGSGDIEITTIEDPNGTGEFYNTSNTSVGLTFTRRLTERFSLGVTG
;
A
#
# COMPACT_ATOMS: atom_id res chain seq x y z
N MET A 1 39.41 27.37 3.51
CA MET A 1 38.05 26.96 3.06
C MET A 1 38.00 25.49 2.62
N LYS A 2 38.80 25.03 1.64
CA LYS A 2 38.79 23.62 1.17
C LYS A 2 39.01 22.56 2.27
N LYS A 3 39.88 22.84 3.25
CA LYS A 3 40.16 21.93 4.40
C LYS A 3 38.94 21.73 5.32
N TYR A 4 38.12 22.74 5.52
CA TYR A 4 36.91 22.64 6.37
C TYR A 4 35.78 21.90 5.66
N ILE A 5 35.64 22.09 4.33
CA ILE A 5 34.69 21.34 3.51
C ILE A 5 35.03 19.84 3.53
N PHE A 6 36.32 19.49 3.42
CA PHE A 6 36.76 18.10 3.48
C PHE A 6 36.45 17.43 4.83
N VAL A 7 36.64 18.14 5.95
CA VAL A 7 36.31 17.65 7.29
C VAL A 7 34.79 17.50 7.47
N ILE A 8 33.98 18.44 6.96
CA ILE A 8 32.51 18.35 7.00
C ILE A 8 32.01 17.15 6.20
N VAL A 9 32.57 16.90 5.01
CA VAL A 9 32.21 15.73 4.18
C VAL A 9 32.57 14.42 4.88
N ILE A 10 33.74 14.34 5.52
CA ILE A 10 34.14 13.15 6.31
C ILE A 10 33.20 12.93 7.50
N ILE A 11 32.81 13.99 8.20
CA ILE A 11 31.87 13.92 9.33
C ILE A 11 30.48 13.45 8.85
N LEU A 12 30.00 13.95 7.70
CA LEU A 12 28.74 13.51 7.10
C LEU A 12 28.79 12.05 6.61
N LEU A 13 29.93 11.57 6.11
CA LEU A 13 30.10 10.17 5.70
C LEU A 13 30.20 9.20 6.89
N SER A 14 30.74 9.67 8.02
CA SER A 14 30.91 8.83 9.21
C SER A 14 29.61 8.69 10.00
N THR A 15 28.71 9.68 9.97
CA THR A 15 27.38 9.53 10.57
C THR A 15 26.51 8.51 9.81
N SER A 16 26.63 8.39 8.49
CA SER A 16 25.88 7.37 7.72
C SER A 16 26.21 5.92 8.10
N LEU A 17 27.41 5.65 8.63
CA LEU A 17 27.81 4.30 9.04
C LEU A 17 27.26 3.89 10.41
N VAL A 18 26.96 4.85 11.29
CA VAL A 18 26.50 4.58 12.68
C VAL A 18 24.99 4.31 12.75
N PHE A 19 24.21 4.75 11.75
CA PHE A 19 22.77 4.48 11.65
C PHE A 19 22.43 3.15 10.94
N SER A 20 23.42 2.39 10.47
CA SER A 20 23.21 1.06 9.88
C SER A 20 23.16 -0.04 10.94
N GLN A 21 22.32 0.14 11.96
CA GLN A 21 21.99 -0.98 12.84
C GLN A 21 20.96 -1.86 12.11
N ASP A 22 21.41 -3.02 11.66
CA ASP A 22 20.52 -4.13 11.29
C ASP A 22 19.79 -4.59 12.56
N GLU A 23 18.77 -3.86 13.00
CA GLU A 23 17.70 -4.52 13.72
C GLU A 23 17.17 -5.59 12.77
N LEU A 24 17.39 -6.87 13.11
CA LEU A 24 16.57 -7.97 12.64
C LEU A 24 15.14 -7.70 13.12
N SER A 25 14.49 -6.79 12.40
CA SER A 25 13.10 -6.46 12.60
C SER A 25 12.35 -7.77 12.47
N LYS A 26 11.36 -7.97 13.34
CA LYS A 26 10.43 -9.10 13.27
C LYS A 26 9.49 -8.92 12.05
N VAL A 27 10.04 -8.52 10.89
CA VAL A 27 9.32 -8.16 9.67
C VAL A 27 8.44 -9.33 9.21
N GLY A 28 8.90 -10.57 9.44
CA GLY A 28 8.22 -11.80 9.03
C GLY A 28 7.15 -12.34 9.96
N THR A 29 6.98 -11.83 11.20
CA THR A 29 5.96 -12.33 12.14
C THR A 29 4.69 -11.47 12.15
N GLY A 30 4.69 -10.35 11.43
CA GLY A 30 3.50 -9.51 11.33
C GLY A 30 2.42 -10.17 10.48
N MET A 31 1.19 -10.22 10.98
CA MET A 31 0.03 -10.59 10.17
C MET A 31 -0.25 -9.51 9.12
N ALA A 32 -0.99 -9.86 8.06
CA ALA A 32 -1.44 -8.93 7.02
C ALA A 32 -0.32 -8.19 6.23
N GLN A 33 0.82 -8.84 5.96
CA GLN A 33 1.90 -8.26 5.13
C GLN A 33 1.46 -7.83 3.73
N PHE A 34 0.37 -8.42 3.21
CA PHE A 34 -0.21 -8.03 1.92
C PHE A 34 -0.63 -6.55 1.87
N LEU A 35 -0.89 -5.91 3.01
CA LEU A 35 -1.20 -4.47 3.09
C LEU A 35 0.00 -3.56 2.80
N LYS A 36 1.20 -4.11 2.63
CA LYS A 36 2.37 -3.37 2.16
C LYS A 36 2.48 -3.37 0.64
N LEU A 37 1.72 -4.23 -0.05
CA LEU A 37 1.74 -4.31 -1.50
C LEU A 37 0.96 -3.14 -2.08
N ALA A 38 1.58 -2.42 -3.01
CA ALA A 38 1.00 -1.24 -3.62
C ALA A 38 -0.31 -1.49 -4.34
N VAL A 39 -1.25 -0.57 -4.10
CA VAL A 39 -2.54 -0.52 -4.79
C VAL A 39 -2.51 0.55 -5.87
N GLY A 40 -2.97 0.21 -7.08
CA GLY A 40 -3.07 1.14 -8.19
C GLY A 40 -1.76 1.32 -8.95
N GLY A 41 -1.84 1.34 -10.29
CA GLY A 41 -0.65 1.45 -11.14
C GLY A 41 0.14 2.74 -10.95
N ARG A 42 -0.52 3.87 -10.62
CA ARG A 42 0.16 5.16 -10.36
C ARG A 42 1.06 5.10 -9.14
N GLY A 43 0.57 4.54 -8.03
CA GLY A 43 1.34 4.42 -6.80
C GLY A 43 2.51 3.47 -6.97
N ALA A 44 2.24 2.31 -7.57
CA ALA A 44 3.28 1.31 -7.86
C ALA A 44 4.38 1.85 -8.81
N ALA A 45 4.00 2.58 -9.87
CA ALA A 45 4.96 3.16 -10.82
C ALA A 45 5.87 4.24 -10.20
N LEU A 46 5.45 4.84 -9.09
CA LEU A 46 6.24 5.81 -8.32
C LEU A 46 7.09 5.14 -7.23
N GLY A 47 7.24 3.81 -7.25
CA GLY A 47 7.98 3.08 -6.21
C GLY A 47 7.35 3.25 -4.84
N ASP A 48 6.01 3.21 -4.79
CA ASP A 48 5.17 3.31 -3.59
C ASP A 48 5.19 4.69 -2.91
N ALA A 49 5.84 5.68 -3.51
CA ALA A 49 5.92 7.06 -3.03
C ALA A 49 4.72 7.91 -3.48
N TYR A 50 3.50 7.55 -3.08
CA TYR A 50 2.27 8.18 -3.59
C TYR A 50 1.39 8.91 -2.56
N ALA A 51 1.69 8.81 -1.26
CA ALA A 51 0.81 9.31 -0.20
C ALA A 51 0.39 10.80 -0.32
N ALA A 52 1.29 11.67 -0.80
CA ALA A 52 0.98 13.10 -0.98
C ALA A 52 0.27 13.42 -2.30
N ALA A 53 0.48 12.60 -3.34
CA ALA A 53 -0.10 12.78 -4.66
C ALA A 53 -1.45 12.05 -4.83
N ALA A 54 -1.81 11.18 -3.89
CA ALA A 54 -3.05 10.41 -3.90
C ALA A 54 -4.29 11.32 -3.92
N ASN A 55 -4.94 11.36 -5.07
CA ASN A 55 -6.10 12.22 -5.35
C ASN A 55 -7.24 11.50 -6.11
N ASP A 56 -7.16 10.17 -6.19
CA ASP A 56 -8.15 9.30 -6.82
C ASP A 56 -8.65 8.24 -5.82
N VAL A 57 -9.51 7.32 -6.26
CA VAL A 57 -10.12 6.30 -5.39
C VAL A 57 -9.07 5.45 -4.63
N THR A 58 -7.87 5.28 -5.17
CA THR A 58 -6.79 4.55 -4.50
C THR A 58 -6.24 5.28 -3.27
N ALA A 59 -6.58 6.56 -3.08
CA ALA A 59 -6.29 7.29 -1.85
C ALA A 59 -6.93 6.64 -0.61
N LEU A 60 -7.98 5.83 -0.77
CA LEU A 60 -8.54 5.01 0.31
C LEU A 60 -7.49 4.08 0.96
N TYR A 61 -6.52 3.61 0.17
CA TYR A 61 -5.36 2.84 0.64
C TYR A 61 -4.18 3.75 1.02
N TRP A 62 -3.81 4.69 0.14
CA TRP A 62 -2.58 5.46 0.29
C TRP A 62 -2.62 6.57 1.33
N ASN A 63 -3.72 7.33 1.35
CA ASN A 63 -3.89 8.48 2.24
C ASN A 63 -5.38 8.82 2.32
N PRO A 64 -6.04 8.46 3.42
CA PRO A 64 -7.47 8.72 3.63
C PRO A 64 -7.85 10.18 3.38
N ALA A 65 -7.02 11.16 3.75
CA ALA A 65 -7.33 12.57 3.52
C ALA A 65 -7.39 12.95 2.02
N GLY A 66 -6.76 12.16 1.15
CA GLY A 66 -6.71 12.38 -0.30
C GLY A 66 -8.06 12.26 -0.99
N ILE A 67 -9.00 11.44 -0.48
CA ILE A 67 -10.34 11.32 -1.09
C ILE A 67 -11.14 12.62 -1.01
N GLN A 68 -10.73 13.56 -0.14
CA GLN A 68 -11.31 14.90 -0.08
C GLN A 68 -11.18 15.66 -1.42
N GLN A 69 -10.18 15.32 -2.24
CA GLN A 69 -9.93 15.94 -3.54
C GLN A 69 -10.91 15.45 -4.62
N ILE A 70 -11.64 14.36 -4.37
CA ILE A 70 -12.61 13.80 -5.31
C ILE A 70 -13.93 14.59 -5.20
N PRO A 71 -14.39 15.27 -6.27
CA PRO A 71 -15.55 16.15 -6.19
C PRO A 71 -16.89 15.40 -6.33
N ASN A 72 -16.90 14.27 -7.03
CA ASN A 72 -18.11 13.53 -7.39
C ASN A 72 -18.05 12.10 -6.86
N TYR A 73 -19.13 11.35 -7.05
CA TYR A 73 -19.09 9.89 -6.88
C TYR A 73 -17.98 9.30 -7.74
N ALA A 74 -17.14 8.46 -7.13
CA ALA A 74 -16.03 7.83 -7.83
C ALA A 74 -15.91 6.36 -7.43
N PHE A 75 -15.76 5.50 -8.42
CA PHE A 75 -15.51 4.08 -8.25
C PHE A 75 -14.20 3.72 -8.96
N GLY A 76 -13.44 2.81 -8.38
CA GLY A 76 -12.14 2.42 -8.91
C GLY A 76 -11.84 0.96 -8.64
N LEU A 77 -11.26 0.30 -9.64
CA LEU A 77 -10.74 -1.06 -9.56
C LEU A 77 -9.26 -1.04 -9.91
N SER A 78 -8.48 -1.90 -9.27
CA SER A 78 -7.10 -2.14 -9.62
C SER A 78 -6.79 -3.62 -9.47
N ARG A 79 -6.00 -4.17 -10.38
CA ARG A 79 -5.44 -5.51 -10.30
C ARG A 79 -3.93 -5.42 -10.49
N TYR A 80 -3.21 -6.11 -9.62
CA TYR A 80 -1.77 -6.27 -9.69
C TYR A 80 -1.44 -7.76 -9.70
N GLN A 81 -0.87 -8.22 -10.81
CA GLN A 81 -0.45 -9.61 -10.97
C GLN A 81 1.00 -9.72 -10.53
N LEU A 82 1.22 -10.49 -9.47
CA LEU A 82 2.53 -10.81 -8.93
C LEU A 82 3.03 -12.12 -9.56
N PHE A 83 4.27 -12.49 -9.22
CA PHE A 83 4.81 -13.79 -9.60
C PHE A 83 4.01 -14.94 -8.97
N ALA A 84 4.15 -16.14 -9.54
CA ALA A 84 3.47 -17.36 -9.11
C ALA A 84 1.93 -17.23 -9.09
N ASP A 85 1.37 -16.51 -10.07
CA ASP A 85 -0.07 -16.31 -10.27
C ASP A 85 -0.82 -15.68 -9.09
N ILE A 86 -0.07 -15.07 -8.16
CA ILE A 86 -0.63 -14.31 -7.05
C ILE A 86 -1.26 -13.03 -7.59
N ASN A 87 -2.49 -12.74 -7.17
CA ASN A 87 -3.24 -11.58 -7.62
C ASN A 87 -3.66 -10.71 -6.43
N LEU A 88 -3.25 -9.43 -6.45
CA LEU A 88 -3.75 -8.40 -5.55
C LEU A 88 -4.81 -7.57 -6.27
N ASN A 89 -6.01 -7.52 -5.71
CA ASN A 89 -7.15 -6.80 -6.24
C ASN A 89 -7.57 -5.72 -5.26
N PHE A 90 -7.95 -4.57 -5.80
CA PHE A 90 -8.53 -3.47 -5.05
C PHE A 90 -9.83 -3.05 -5.71
N ALA A 91 -10.83 -2.78 -4.89
CA ALA A 91 -12.05 -2.10 -5.27
C ALA A 91 -12.35 -1.00 -4.26
N GLY A 92 -12.72 0.18 -4.74
CA GLY A 92 -13.04 1.31 -3.89
C GLY A 92 -14.21 2.13 -4.42
N LEU A 93 -14.96 2.72 -3.51
CA LEU A 93 -16.04 3.66 -3.78
C LEU A 93 -15.88 4.87 -2.88
N VAL A 94 -16.05 6.06 -3.44
CA VAL A 94 -16.06 7.34 -2.72
C VAL A 94 -17.36 8.07 -3.01
N VAL A 95 -18.00 8.55 -1.95
CA VAL A 95 -19.27 9.26 -1.95
C VAL A 95 -19.09 10.61 -1.27
N PRO A 96 -19.34 11.74 -1.97
CA PRO A 96 -19.40 13.05 -1.34
C PRO A 96 -20.61 13.17 -0.40
N LEU A 97 -20.38 13.61 0.84
CA LEU A 97 -21.41 13.92 1.84
C LEU A 97 -21.56 15.44 2.03
N GLY A 98 -21.57 16.17 0.90
CA GLY A 98 -21.57 17.63 0.85
C GLY A 98 -20.21 18.23 0.46
N SER A 99 -20.05 19.54 0.66
CA SER A 99 -18.88 20.28 0.17
C SER A 99 -17.59 19.99 0.95
N ASN A 100 -17.71 19.57 2.22
CA ASN A 100 -16.58 19.46 3.14
C ASN A 100 -16.30 18.05 3.67
N SER A 101 -17.11 17.04 3.34
CA SER A 101 -16.92 15.68 3.87
C SER A 101 -17.13 14.63 2.79
N ARG A 102 -16.33 13.56 2.80
CA ARG A 102 -16.50 12.39 1.92
C ARG A 102 -16.51 11.13 2.76
N LEU A 103 -17.23 10.14 2.28
CA LEU A 103 -17.21 8.78 2.78
C LEU A 103 -16.58 7.88 1.72
N GLY A 104 -15.85 6.88 2.15
CA GLY A 104 -15.23 5.90 1.30
C GLY A 104 -15.37 4.50 1.86
N ILE A 105 -15.42 3.52 0.98
CA ILE A 105 -15.29 2.11 1.33
C ILE A 105 -14.33 1.47 0.35
N HIS A 106 -13.46 0.59 0.83
CA HIS A 106 -12.60 -0.20 -0.03
C HIS A 106 -12.50 -1.65 0.41
N LEU A 107 -12.12 -2.48 -0.55
CA LEU A 107 -11.80 -3.90 -0.42
C LEU A 107 -10.42 -4.12 -1.05
N ILE A 108 -9.52 -4.79 -0.33
CA ILE A 108 -8.27 -5.32 -0.86
C ILE A 108 -8.32 -6.84 -0.70
N TYR A 109 -8.08 -7.56 -1.79
CA TYR A 109 -8.07 -9.02 -1.82
C TYR A 109 -6.75 -9.51 -2.42
N LEU A 110 -6.00 -10.30 -1.68
CA LEU A 110 -4.85 -11.05 -2.17
C LEU A 110 -5.25 -12.52 -2.30
N GLY A 111 -5.07 -13.12 -3.47
CA GLY A 111 -5.25 -14.55 -3.67
C GLY A 111 -4.00 -15.18 -4.26
N SER A 112 -3.65 -16.40 -3.83
CA SER A 112 -2.49 -17.13 -4.35
C SER A 112 -2.69 -17.73 -5.73
N GLY A 113 -3.94 -17.84 -6.20
CA GLY A 113 -4.27 -18.79 -7.25
C GLY A 113 -4.24 -20.23 -6.74
N ASP A 114 -4.46 -21.18 -7.65
CA ASP A 114 -4.43 -22.60 -7.35
C ASP A 114 -2.98 -23.09 -7.41
N ILE A 115 -2.52 -23.68 -6.30
CA ILE A 115 -1.18 -24.23 -6.14
C ILE A 115 -1.31 -25.76 -6.11
N GLU A 116 -0.62 -26.44 -7.02
CA GLU A 116 -0.61 -27.89 -7.06
C GLU A 116 0.19 -28.47 -5.89
N ILE A 117 -0.35 -29.50 -5.25
CA ILE A 117 0.30 -30.20 -4.15
C ILE A 117 1.33 -31.18 -4.71
N THR A 118 2.54 -31.15 -4.16
CA THR A 118 3.61 -32.10 -4.48
C THR A 118 4.01 -32.86 -3.21
N THR A 119 4.18 -34.19 -3.30
CA THR A 119 4.71 -35.01 -2.20
C THR A 119 6.05 -35.64 -2.59
N ILE A 120 6.68 -36.35 -1.66
CA ILE A 120 7.92 -37.09 -1.95
C ILE A 120 7.62 -38.21 -2.95
N GLU A 121 6.43 -38.82 -2.85
CA GLU A 121 5.95 -39.88 -3.74
C GLU A 121 5.55 -39.35 -5.11
N ASP A 122 5.01 -38.13 -5.19
CA ASP A 122 4.62 -37.48 -6.43
C ASP A 122 5.17 -36.05 -6.55
N PRO A 123 6.43 -35.89 -7.02
CA PRO A 123 7.09 -34.60 -7.10
C PRO A 123 6.64 -33.75 -8.30
N ASN A 124 5.91 -34.33 -9.26
CA ASN A 124 5.43 -33.61 -10.45
C ASN A 124 3.99 -33.10 -10.29
N GLY A 125 3.34 -33.41 -9.17
CA GLY A 125 2.00 -32.95 -8.86
C GLY A 125 1.04 -34.10 -8.62
N THR A 126 0.33 -34.06 -7.49
CA THR A 126 -0.65 -35.09 -7.12
C THR A 126 -1.98 -34.95 -7.86
N GLY A 127 -2.16 -33.89 -8.67
CA GLY A 127 -3.45 -33.49 -9.24
C GLY A 127 -4.41 -32.83 -8.25
N GLU A 128 -4.01 -32.66 -6.99
CA GLU A 128 -4.74 -31.90 -5.98
C GLU A 128 -4.22 -30.46 -5.89
N PHE A 129 -5.12 -29.52 -5.63
CA PHE A 129 -4.81 -28.10 -5.57
C PHE A 129 -5.24 -27.49 -4.24
N TYR A 130 -4.47 -26.54 -3.74
CA TYR A 130 -4.84 -25.69 -2.62
C TYR A 130 -4.68 -24.22 -2.98
N ASN A 131 -5.42 -23.36 -2.28
CA ASN A 131 -5.29 -21.92 -2.42
C ASN A 131 -5.30 -21.23 -1.06
N THR A 132 -4.80 -20.00 -1.03
CA THR A 132 -4.85 -19.13 0.13
C THR A 132 -5.28 -17.73 -0.28
N SER A 133 -6.00 -17.04 0.61
CA SER A 133 -6.40 -15.67 0.37
C SER A 133 -6.41 -14.82 1.64
N ASN A 134 -6.19 -13.53 1.45
CA ASN A 134 -6.31 -12.52 2.48
C ASN A 134 -7.21 -11.40 1.99
N THR A 135 -8.05 -10.88 2.88
CA THR A 135 -8.98 -9.79 2.57
C THR A 135 -8.85 -8.70 3.63
N SER A 136 -8.90 -7.44 3.19
CA SER A 136 -9.06 -6.27 4.04
C SER A 136 -10.23 -5.46 3.52
N VAL A 137 -11.04 -4.96 4.45
CA VAL A 137 -12.14 -4.03 4.19
C VAL A 137 -11.88 -2.81 5.03
N GLY A 138 -12.07 -1.62 4.47
CA GLY A 138 -11.92 -0.38 5.22
C GLY A 138 -13.03 0.60 4.91
N LEU A 139 -13.48 1.30 5.94
CA LEU A 139 -14.41 2.42 5.84
C LEU A 139 -13.67 3.70 6.18
N THR A 140 -13.72 4.66 5.26
CA THR A 140 -12.98 5.91 5.34
C THR A 140 -13.94 7.09 5.47
N PHE A 141 -13.65 8.01 6.38
CA PHE A 141 -14.33 9.29 6.45
C PHE A 141 -13.31 10.42 6.38
N THR A 142 -13.62 11.47 5.61
CA THR A 142 -12.81 12.68 5.55
C THR A 142 -13.58 13.92 5.87
N ARG A 143 -12.86 14.93 6.36
CA ARG A 143 -13.37 16.28 6.56
C ARG A 143 -12.31 17.32 6.19
N ARG A 144 -12.71 18.31 5.40
CA ARG A 144 -11.94 19.55 5.19
C ARG A 144 -12.16 20.49 6.36
N LEU A 145 -11.07 20.92 6.97
CA LEU A 145 -11.06 21.79 8.14
C LEU A 145 -10.72 23.23 7.75
N THR A 146 -9.85 23.43 6.76
CA THR A 146 -9.55 24.73 6.16
C THR A 146 -9.48 24.60 4.64
N GLU A 147 -9.31 25.71 3.92
CA GLU A 147 -9.16 25.68 2.45
C GLU A 147 -7.97 24.83 1.97
N ARG A 148 -6.96 24.65 2.82
CA ARG A 148 -5.71 23.93 2.49
C ARG A 148 -5.48 22.67 3.33
N PHE A 149 -6.37 22.37 4.27
CA PHE A 149 -6.18 21.26 5.19
C PHE A 149 -7.41 20.36 5.28
N SER A 150 -7.18 19.07 5.09
CA SER A 150 -8.16 18.00 5.25
C SER A 150 -7.58 16.87 6.07
N LEU A 151 -8.45 16.24 6.84
CA LEU A 151 -8.14 15.09 7.68
C LEU A 151 -9.00 13.91 7.22
N GLY A 152 -8.42 12.71 7.26
CA GLY A 152 -9.10 11.47 6.96
C GLY A 152 -8.79 10.40 7.99
N VAL A 153 -9.78 9.56 8.29
CA VAL A 153 -9.65 8.41 9.18
C VAL A 153 -10.22 7.20 8.45
N THR A 154 -9.52 6.08 8.54
CA THR A 154 -9.98 4.77 8.05
C THR A 154 -10.03 3.80 9.22
N GLY A 155 -11.11 3.03 9.30
CA GLY A 155 -11.28 1.92 10.23
C GLY A 155 -11.67 0.64 9.52
#